data_AF-A0A8H4AL15-F1
#
_entry.id   AF-A0A8H4AL15-F1
#
_cell.length_a   1.000
_cell.length_b   1.000
_cell.length_c   1.000
_cell.angle_alpha   90.00
_cell.angle_beta   90.00
_cell.angle_gamma   90.00
#
_symmetry.space_group_name_H-M   'P 1'
#
loop_
_entity.id
_entity.type
_entity.pdbx_description
1 polymer ?
#
loop_
_entity_poly.entity_id
_entity_poly.type
_entity_poly.pdbx_seq_one_letter_code
_entity_poly.pdbx_strand_id
1 'polypeptide(L)'
;MHYTNPTPLIDNPPSHCGFDWNPGKIDLITAIHNYTKRLDPESDLNFWSRAEALRFLVHFIGDLHQPLHLTGKAKGGNGLHAIFEGHKTSVHYVWDSSILYKRIREFNENSTFDPNFTEDDSRFNSSDPLSGGPFYDLYLNYIINLMLTTWRKELASWTICDEDFKLSSDLPLSSPNQLYFSSTNESSDHLSLLMNQKISFSTACPEFWAAPINKLNCQVTLNGYDPNLDLSIGEYYERIVNGKVIEKLLAISGFRIAAILNTILK
;
A
#
# COMPACT_ATOMS: atom_id res chain seq x y z
N MET A 1 14.94 -8.67 3.15
CA MET A 1 14.74 -7.35 2.53
C MET A 1 13.26 -7.01 2.33
N HIS A 2 12.34 -7.97 2.25
CA HIS A 2 10.91 -7.72 1.97
C HIS A 2 10.06 -7.35 3.20
N TYR A 3 10.66 -7.22 4.37
CA TYR A 3 9.93 -6.91 5.60
C TYR A 3 10.81 -6.10 6.55
N THR A 4 10.16 -5.47 7.52
CA THR A 4 10.83 -4.94 8.71
C THR A 4 10.02 -5.30 9.95
N ASN A 5 10.74 -5.63 11.02
CA ASN A 5 10.13 -6.12 12.25
C ASN A 5 10.45 -5.13 13.37
N PRO A 6 9.44 -4.36 13.83
CA PRO A 6 9.53 -3.63 15.07
C PRO A 6 9.80 -4.57 16.24
N THR A 7 10.31 -4.04 17.36
CA THR A 7 10.58 -4.88 18.52
C THR A 7 9.28 -5.37 19.17
N PRO A 8 9.23 -6.59 19.72
CA PRO A 8 8.03 -7.09 20.41
C PRO A 8 7.59 -6.24 21.62
N LEU A 9 8.47 -5.37 22.13
CA LEU A 9 8.17 -4.44 23.21
C LEU A 9 7.18 -3.35 22.77
N ILE A 10 7.25 -2.94 21.50
CA ILE A 10 6.42 -1.87 20.93
C ILE A 10 5.39 -2.39 19.92
N ASP A 11 5.49 -3.64 19.47
CA ASP A 11 4.59 -4.24 18.49
C ASP A 11 4.15 -5.65 18.92
N ASN A 12 2.87 -5.78 19.26
CA ASN A 12 2.21 -7.05 19.55
C ASN A 12 0.73 -6.99 19.11
N PRO A 13 0.47 -7.01 17.80
CA PRO A 13 -0.89 -6.98 17.29
C PRO A 13 -1.69 -8.24 17.73
N PRO A 14 -3.02 -8.10 17.92
CA PRO A 14 -3.81 -6.87 17.72
C PRO A 14 -3.82 -5.91 18.93
N SER A 15 -3.15 -6.25 20.04
CA SER A 15 -3.25 -5.49 21.29
C SER A 15 -2.53 -4.13 21.24
N HIS A 16 -1.38 -4.07 20.60
CA HIS A 16 -0.57 -2.85 20.49
C HIS A 16 0.22 -2.89 19.19
N CYS A 17 0.20 -1.79 18.43
CA CYS A 17 0.95 -1.64 17.19
C CYS A 17 1.76 -0.36 17.27
N GLY A 18 3.07 -0.53 17.27
CA GLY A 18 4.05 0.52 17.35
C GLY A 18 5.16 0.24 16.37
N PHE A 19 5.65 1.29 15.75
CA PHE A 19 6.71 1.21 14.76
C PHE A 19 7.84 2.12 15.18
N ASP A 20 8.99 1.53 15.48
CA ASP A 20 10.27 2.22 15.47
C ASP A 20 11.13 1.53 14.42
N TRP A 21 11.88 2.35 13.69
CA TRP A 21 12.93 1.87 12.82
C TRP A 21 14.27 2.40 13.30
N ASN A 22 15.23 1.48 13.41
CA ASN A 22 16.61 1.79 13.75
C ASN A 22 17.52 1.50 12.54
N PRO A 23 18.24 2.51 12.02
CA PRO A 23 19.14 2.31 10.88
C PRO A 23 20.27 1.32 11.23
N GLY A 24 20.62 0.44 10.29
CA GLY A 24 21.70 -0.54 10.44
C GLY A 24 21.28 -2.02 10.38
N LYS A 25 19.97 -2.31 10.32
CA LYS A 25 19.45 -3.64 9.99
C LYS A 25 19.29 -3.78 8.48
N ILE A 26 19.59 -4.96 7.92
CA ILE A 26 19.24 -5.27 6.53
C ILE A 26 17.74 -5.59 6.49
N ASP A 27 16.93 -4.58 6.20
CA ASP A 27 15.48 -4.64 6.19
C ASP A 27 14.86 -3.89 5.01
N LEU A 28 13.52 -3.88 4.95
CA LEU A 28 12.75 -3.24 3.89
C LEU A 28 13.02 -1.74 3.77
N ILE A 29 13.07 -1.04 4.90
CA ILE A 29 13.31 0.41 4.94
C ILE A 29 14.70 0.73 4.37
N THR A 30 15.72 -0.01 4.79
CA THR A 30 17.09 0.13 4.29
C THR A 30 17.19 -0.22 2.80
N ALA A 31 16.45 -1.24 2.33
CA ALA A 31 16.41 -1.59 0.93
C ALA A 31 15.82 -0.46 0.08
N ILE A 32 14.70 0.15 0.50
CA ILE A 32 14.08 1.27 -0.22
C ILE A 32 15.05 2.44 -0.33
N HIS A 33 15.72 2.85 0.77
CA HIS A 33 16.74 3.90 0.73
C HIS A 33 17.88 3.57 -0.26
N ASN A 34 18.40 2.34 -0.20
CA ASN A 34 19.49 1.91 -1.07
C ASN A 34 19.09 1.93 -2.56
N TYR A 35 17.97 1.31 -2.90
CA TYR A 35 17.52 1.21 -4.29
C TYR A 35 17.02 2.54 -4.85
N THR A 36 16.52 3.44 -4.00
CA THR A 36 16.26 4.85 -4.37
C THR A 36 17.56 5.56 -4.75
N LYS A 37 18.60 5.45 -3.91
CA LYS A 37 19.92 6.06 -4.18
C LYS A 37 20.58 5.50 -5.45
N ARG A 38 20.43 4.20 -5.72
CA ARG A 38 20.98 3.58 -6.94
C ARG A 38 20.38 4.14 -8.23
N LEU A 39 19.19 4.71 -8.17
CA LEU A 39 18.51 5.28 -9.34
C LEU A 39 18.85 6.75 -9.59
N ASP A 40 19.52 7.41 -8.63
CA ASP A 40 19.99 8.80 -8.75
C ASP A 40 20.70 9.03 -10.11
N PRO A 41 20.38 10.11 -10.85
CA PRO A 41 21.08 10.45 -12.09
C PRO A 41 22.60 10.55 -11.96
N GLU A 42 23.10 10.95 -10.78
CA GLU A 42 24.54 11.08 -10.48
C GLU A 42 25.21 9.74 -10.13
N SER A 43 24.45 8.65 -10.07
CA SER A 43 24.96 7.30 -9.85
C SER A 43 25.79 6.82 -11.05
N ASP A 44 26.96 6.22 -10.79
CA ASP A 44 27.87 5.65 -11.81
C ASP A 44 27.41 4.27 -12.33
N LEU A 45 26.24 3.82 -11.92
CA LEU A 45 25.68 2.53 -12.30
C LEU A 45 25.28 2.47 -13.77
N ASN A 46 25.60 1.34 -14.41
CA ASN A 46 25.18 1.05 -15.77
C ASN A 46 23.65 0.83 -15.89
N PHE A 47 23.16 0.80 -17.13
CA PHE A 47 21.75 0.60 -17.44
C PHE A 47 21.13 -0.62 -16.74
N TRP A 48 21.80 -1.77 -16.76
CA TRP A 48 21.26 -3.00 -16.16
C TRP A 48 21.15 -2.91 -14.64
N SER A 49 22.15 -2.32 -13.98
CA SER A 49 22.14 -2.12 -12.53
C SER A 49 21.08 -1.10 -12.08
N ARG A 50 20.76 -0.11 -12.93
CA ARG A 50 19.65 0.83 -12.70
C ARG A 50 18.29 0.18 -12.97
N ALA A 51 18.16 -0.61 -14.04
CA ALA A 51 16.95 -1.36 -14.34
C ALA A 51 16.60 -2.37 -13.24
N GLU A 52 17.61 -3.07 -12.71
CA GLU A 52 17.47 -3.93 -11.52
C GLU A 52 16.99 -3.11 -10.32
N ALA A 53 17.63 -1.96 -10.06
CA ALA A 53 17.26 -1.12 -8.93
C ALA A 53 15.82 -0.61 -9.02
N LEU A 54 15.34 -0.28 -10.22
CA LEU A 54 13.96 0.13 -10.46
C LEU A 54 12.98 -0.99 -10.13
N ARG A 55 13.24 -2.21 -10.61
CA ARG A 55 12.38 -3.37 -10.33
C ARG A 55 12.28 -3.65 -8.83
N PHE A 56 13.42 -3.61 -8.12
CA PHE A 56 13.44 -3.79 -6.68
C PHE A 56 12.74 -2.67 -5.94
N LEU A 57 12.95 -1.41 -6.33
CA LEU A 57 12.28 -0.28 -5.70
C LEU A 57 10.75 -0.38 -5.81
N VAL A 58 10.23 -0.65 -7.02
CA VAL A 58 8.79 -0.86 -7.26
C VAL A 58 8.26 -1.98 -6.35
N HIS A 59 8.97 -3.11 -6.29
CA HIS A 59 8.59 -4.25 -5.45
C HIS A 59 8.59 -3.90 -3.97
N PHE A 60 9.65 -3.29 -3.45
CA PHE A 60 9.77 -2.95 -2.03
C PHE A 60 8.77 -1.87 -1.59
N ILE A 61 8.44 -0.90 -2.45
CA ILE A 61 7.35 0.02 -2.13
C ILE A 61 6.01 -0.73 -2.11
N GLY A 62 5.80 -1.73 -2.97
CA GLY A 62 4.68 -2.67 -2.86
C GLY A 62 4.61 -3.34 -1.48
N ASP A 63 5.68 -4.02 -1.09
CA ASP A 63 5.82 -4.71 0.20
C ASP A 63 5.60 -3.78 1.40
N LEU A 64 6.08 -2.53 1.33
CA LEU A 64 5.91 -1.52 2.39
C LEU A 64 4.43 -1.25 2.70
N HIS A 65 3.54 -1.42 1.72
CA HIS A 65 2.11 -1.18 1.86
C HIS A 65 1.33 -2.44 2.24
N GLN A 66 2.01 -3.57 2.46
CA GLN A 66 1.43 -4.78 3.03
C GLN A 66 1.62 -4.75 4.56
N PRO A 67 0.56 -4.59 5.38
CA PRO A 67 0.68 -4.43 6.83
C PRO A 67 1.51 -5.51 7.55
N LEU A 68 1.34 -6.77 7.15
CA LEU A 68 2.03 -7.93 7.73
C LEU A 68 3.52 -7.98 7.38
N HIS A 69 3.99 -7.20 6.39
CA HIS A 69 5.43 -7.03 6.12
C HIS A 69 6.09 -6.06 7.12
N LEU A 70 5.29 -5.41 7.97
CA LEU A 70 5.74 -4.43 8.97
C LEU A 70 5.52 -4.92 10.42
N THR A 71 5.42 -6.22 10.65
CA THR A 71 5.28 -6.80 12.00
C THR A 71 6.06 -8.11 12.14
N GLY A 72 6.68 -8.29 13.31
CA GLY A 72 7.32 -9.55 13.69
C GLY A 72 6.33 -10.64 14.10
N LYS A 73 5.05 -10.31 14.31
CA LYS A 73 4.03 -11.23 14.86
C LYS A 73 3.94 -12.49 14.01
N ALA A 74 4.26 -13.63 14.61
CA ALA A 74 4.18 -14.94 13.96
C ALA A 74 4.83 -14.97 12.55
N LYS A 75 6.00 -14.31 12.40
CA LYS A 75 6.69 -14.15 11.11
C LYS A 75 5.82 -13.44 10.05
N GLY A 76 5.27 -12.28 10.41
CA GLY A 76 4.34 -11.54 9.56
C GLY A 76 3.04 -12.29 9.28
N GLY A 77 2.51 -13.05 10.24
CA GLY A 77 1.29 -13.84 10.05
C GLY A 77 1.47 -15.14 9.25
N ASN A 78 2.68 -15.50 8.80
CA ASN A 78 2.93 -16.80 8.16
C ASN A 78 2.71 -17.98 9.13
N GLY A 79 2.93 -17.75 10.42
CA GLY A 79 2.66 -18.72 11.49
C GLY A 79 1.22 -18.71 12.00
N LEU A 80 0.34 -17.87 11.43
CA LEU A 80 -1.08 -17.82 11.78
C LEU A 80 -1.89 -18.56 10.73
N HIS A 81 -2.64 -19.57 11.15
CA HIS A 81 -3.48 -20.36 10.26
C HIS A 81 -4.74 -19.58 9.84
N ALA A 82 -5.18 -19.73 8.60
CA ALA A 82 -6.44 -19.18 8.13
C ALA A 82 -7.18 -20.19 7.24
N ILE A 83 -8.49 -20.03 7.17
CA ILE A 83 -9.34 -20.61 6.14
C ILE A 83 -9.79 -19.45 5.25
N PHE A 84 -9.66 -19.60 3.93
CA PHE A 84 -10.12 -18.59 2.97
C PHE A 84 -10.71 -19.30 1.75
N GLU A 85 -11.98 -19.01 1.44
CA GLU A 85 -12.76 -19.68 0.38
C GLU A 85 -12.72 -21.21 0.52
N GLY A 86 -12.84 -21.71 1.75
CA GLY A 86 -12.78 -23.13 2.11
C GLY A 86 -11.37 -23.74 2.13
N HIS A 87 -10.32 -22.99 1.76
CA HIS A 87 -8.95 -23.48 1.68
C HIS A 87 -8.12 -23.11 2.91
N LYS A 88 -7.39 -24.09 3.44
CA LYS A 88 -6.40 -23.88 4.51
C LYS A 88 -5.19 -23.13 3.98
N THR A 89 -4.81 -22.04 4.63
CA THR A 89 -3.68 -21.19 4.27
C THR A 89 -3.10 -20.48 5.50
N SER A 90 -2.26 -19.45 5.29
CA SER A 90 -1.77 -18.53 6.32
C SER A 90 -2.44 -17.15 6.21
N VAL A 91 -2.51 -16.42 7.31
CA VAL A 91 -3.01 -15.03 7.31
C VAL A 91 -2.16 -14.15 6.39
N HIS A 92 -0.84 -14.40 6.31
CA HIS A 92 0.04 -13.68 5.38
C HIS A 92 -0.39 -13.84 3.93
N TYR A 93 -0.64 -15.07 3.48
CA TYR A 93 -1.06 -15.34 2.10
C TYR A 93 -2.45 -14.77 1.78
N VAL A 94 -3.34 -14.74 2.79
CA VAL A 94 -4.65 -14.08 2.64
C VAL A 94 -4.49 -12.61 2.27
N TRP A 95 -3.56 -11.91 2.93
CA TRP A 95 -3.28 -10.48 2.70
C TRP A 95 -2.40 -10.20 1.49
N ASP A 96 -1.40 -11.05 1.21
CA ASP A 96 -0.54 -10.92 0.02
C ASP A 96 -1.32 -11.16 -1.28
N SER A 97 -2.36 -12.01 -1.25
CA SER A 97 -2.91 -12.55 -2.49
C SER A 97 -4.41 -12.84 -2.44
N SER A 98 -4.90 -13.61 -1.45
CA SER A 98 -6.25 -14.18 -1.55
C SER A 98 -7.36 -13.14 -1.58
N ILE A 99 -7.28 -12.10 -0.73
CA ILE A 99 -8.25 -10.99 -0.73
C ILE A 99 -8.24 -10.28 -2.08
N LEU A 100 -7.06 -9.92 -2.60
CA LEU A 100 -6.93 -9.22 -3.88
C LEU A 100 -7.53 -10.04 -5.03
N TYR A 101 -7.22 -11.33 -5.12
CA TYR A 101 -7.77 -12.20 -6.16
C TYR A 101 -9.29 -12.31 -6.09
N LYS A 102 -9.84 -12.43 -4.87
CA LYS A 102 -11.29 -12.45 -4.67
C LYS A 102 -11.93 -11.13 -5.07
N ARG A 103 -11.34 -9.99 -4.67
CA ARG A 103 -11.80 -8.65 -5.03
C ARG A 103 -11.86 -8.41 -6.54
N ILE A 104 -10.81 -8.80 -7.27
CA ILE A 104 -10.78 -8.64 -8.73
C ILE A 104 -11.86 -9.50 -9.40
N ARG A 105 -12.04 -10.76 -8.96
CA ARG A 105 -13.12 -11.62 -9.48
C ARG A 105 -14.50 -11.01 -9.24
N GLU A 106 -14.80 -10.64 -8.00
CA GLU A 106 -16.09 -10.03 -7.62
C GLU A 106 -16.34 -8.71 -8.36
N PHE A 107 -15.31 -7.91 -8.60
CA PHE A 107 -15.43 -6.66 -9.35
C PHE A 107 -15.78 -6.94 -10.82
N ASN A 108 -15.09 -7.90 -11.44
CA ASN A 108 -15.30 -8.26 -12.84
C ASN A 108 -16.65 -8.96 -13.08
N GLU A 109 -17.14 -9.74 -12.11
CA GLU A 109 -18.47 -10.37 -12.20
C GLU A 109 -19.61 -9.33 -12.15
N ASN A 110 -19.44 -8.27 -11.34
CA ASN A 110 -20.43 -7.20 -11.18
C ASN A 110 -20.34 -6.12 -12.27
N SER A 111 -19.15 -5.94 -12.85
CA SER A 111 -18.94 -5.07 -13.99
C SER A 111 -19.30 -5.87 -15.23
N THR A 112 -20.58 -5.88 -15.63
CA THR A 112 -21.05 -6.59 -16.83
C THR A 112 -20.04 -6.42 -17.95
N PHE A 113 -19.31 -7.48 -18.28
CA PHE A 113 -18.46 -7.51 -19.45
C PHE A 113 -19.37 -7.20 -20.63
N ASP A 114 -19.25 -6.03 -21.23
CA ASP A 114 -19.96 -5.74 -22.47
C ASP A 114 -19.22 -6.52 -23.57
N PRO A 115 -19.80 -7.62 -24.10
CA PRO A 115 -19.16 -8.38 -25.17
C PRO A 115 -19.03 -7.57 -26.47
N ASN A 116 -19.64 -6.38 -26.56
CA ASN A 116 -19.52 -5.44 -27.66
C ASN A 116 -18.50 -4.31 -27.42
N PHE A 117 -17.66 -4.40 -26.38
CA PHE A 117 -16.48 -3.53 -26.31
C PHE A 117 -15.50 -3.96 -27.41
N THR A 118 -15.75 -3.51 -28.63
CA THR A 118 -14.83 -3.61 -29.74
C THR A 118 -13.65 -2.70 -29.42
N GLU A 119 -12.50 -3.32 -29.28
CA GLU A 119 -11.19 -2.69 -29.19
C GLU A 119 -10.94 -1.85 -30.47
N ASP A 120 -11.47 -0.62 -30.47
CA ASP A 120 -11.16 0.41 -31.48
C ASP A 120 -10.59 1.65 -30.79
N ASP A 121 -9.59 1.44 -29.92
CA ASP A 121 -8.61 2.48 -29.61
C ASP A 121 -7.24 1.95 -29.99
N SER A 122 -6.89 2.16 -31.25
CA SER A 122 -5.56 1.95 -31.86
C SER A 122 -4.40 2.70 -31.17
N ARG A 123 -4.64 3.28 -29.98
CA ARG A 123 -3.65 3.92 -29.11
C ARG A 123 -3.11 3.03 -28.00
N PHE A 124 -3.65 1.82 -27.82
CA PHE A 124 -3.19 0.91 -26.77
C PHE A 124 -2.92 -0.51 -27.31
N ASN A 125 -2.02 -0.60 -28.30
CA ASN A 125 -1.44 -1.88 -28.73
C ASN A 125 -0.54 -2.44 -27.60
N SER A 126 -1.14 -3.11 -26.62
CA SER A 126 -0.41 -3.80 -25.55
C SER A 126 0.13 -5.14 -26.05
N SER A 127 1.26 -5.07 -26.76
CA SER A 127 2.22 -6.17 -26.77
C SER A 127 3.16 -6.11 -25.54
N ASP A 128 2.79 -5.32 -24.53
CA ASP A 128 3.53 -5.13 -23.29
C ASP A 128 3.09 -6.17 -22.24
N PRO A 129 3.98 -7.10 -21.82
CA PRO A 129 3.70 -8.05 -20.73
C PRO A 129 3.44 -7.38 -19.37
N LEU A 130 3.68 -6.07 -19.22
CA LEU A 130 3.39 -5.29 -18.01
C LEU A 130 1.93 -4.85 -17.91
N SER A 131 1.17 -4.88 -19.01
CA SER A 131 -0.29 -4.76 -19.00
C SER A 131 -0.87 -6.13 -18.69
N GLY A 132 -0.90 -6.49 -17.40
CA GLY A 132 -1.65 -7.66 -16.95
C GLY A 132 -3.07 -7.51 -17.47
N GLY A 133 -3.48 -8.37 -18.42
CA GLY A 133 -4.51 -8.09 -19.42
C GLY A 133 -5.91 -7.68 -18.92
N PRO A 134 -6.98 -7.84 -19.72
CA PRO A 134 -8.29 -7.20 -19.49
C PRO A 134 -8.94 -7.50 -18.12
N PHE A 135 -8.44 -8.52 -17.41
CA PHE A 135 -8.84 -8.91 -16.07
C PHE A 135 -8.43 -7.93 -14.96
N TYR A 136 -7.28 -7.24 -15.06
CA TYR A 136 -6.82 -6.29 -14.02
C TYR A 136 -7.22 -4.85 -14.34
N ASP A 137 -7.34 -4.51 -15.63
CA ASP A 137 -7.58 -3.13 -16.09
C ASP A 137 -8.85 -2.50 -15.52
N LEU A 138 -9.95 -3.25 -15.44
CA LEU A 138 -11.21 -2.75 -14.86
C LEU A 138 -11.04 -2.37 -13.39
N TYR A 139 -10.37 -3.22 -12.62
CA TYR A 139 -10.11 -2.98 -11.21
C TYR A 139 -9.11 -1.84 -10.99
N LEU A 140 -8.09 -1.71 -11.83
CA LEU A 140 -7.16 -0.58 -11.80
C LEU A 140 -7.87 0.74 -12.12
N ASN A 141 -8.73 0.79 -13.14
CA ASN A 141 -9.52 1.96 -13.49
C ASN A 141 -10.47 2.37 -12.36
N TYR A 142 -11.04 1.39 -11.65
CA TYR A 142 -11.82 1.65 -10.43
C TYR A 142 -10.98 2.31 -9.33
N ILE A 143 -9.78 1.80 -9.06
CA ILE A 143 -8.87 2.40 -8.07
C ILE A 143 -8.48 3.83 -8.47
N ILE A 144 -8.15 4.07 -9.75
CA ILE A 144 -7.84 5.41 -10.26
C ILE A 144 -9.05 6.35 -10.10
N ASN A 145 -10.26 5.87 -10.38
CA ASN A 145 -11.46 6.66 -10.17
C ASN A 145 -11.64 7.04 -8.70
N LEU A 146 -11.41 6.11 -7.77
CA LEU A 146 -11.42 6.40 -6.32
C LEU A 146 -10.38 7.45 -5.93
N MET A 147 -9.17 7.38 -6.50
CA MET A 147 -8.13 8.38 -6.28
C MET A 147 -8.57 9.78 -6.76
N LEU A 148 -9.18 9.87 -7.94
CA LEU A 148 -9.59 11.14 -8.55
C LEU A 148 -10.89 11.71 -7.96
N THR A 149 -11.66 10.90 -7.24
CA THR A 149 -12.95 11.31 -6.64
C THR A 149 -12.88 11.27 -5.12
N THR A 150 -12.96 10.08 -4.53
CA THR A 150 -13.11 9.82 -3.11
C THR A 150 -11.90 10.27 -2.30
N TRP A 151 -10.68 9.99 -2.78
CA TRP A 151 -9.43 10.26 -2.07
C TRP A 151 -8.69 11.50 -2.57
N ARG A 152 -9.30 12.29 -3.46
CA ARG A 152 -8.64 13.43 -4.11
C ARG A 152 -7.99 14.41 -3.14
N LYS A 153 -8.65 14.67 -2.00
CA LYS A 153 -8.15 15.59 -0.96
C LYS A 153 -6.99 15.02 -0.14
N GLU A 154 -6.82 13.70 -0.14
CA GLU A 154 -5.77 13.00 0.62
C GLU A 154 -4.49 12.81 -0.21
N LEU A 155 -4.55 12.89 -1.55
CA LEU A 155 -3.42 12.57 -2.42
C LEU A 155 -2.14 13.33 -2.06
N ALA A 156 -2.24 14.61 -1.71
CA ALA A 156 -1.07 15.40 -1.33
C ALA A 156 -0.40 14.88 -0.04
N SER A 157 -1.19 14.43 0.93
CA SER A 157 -0.66 13.94 2.21
C SER A 157 0.03 12.59 2.11
N TRP A 158 -0.28 11.79 1.08
CA TRP A 158 0.30 10.45 0.90
C TRP A 158 1.82 10.44 0.70
N THR A 159 2.41 11.56 0.25
CA THR A 159 3.85 11.68 -0.03
C THR A 159 4.63 12.40 1.06
N ILE A 160 3.97 12.92 2.09
CA ILE A 160 4.61 13.71 3.15
C ILE A 160 5.48 12.81 4.04
N CYS A 161 6.59 13.37 4.49
CA CYS A 161 7.58 12.80 5.41
C CYS A 161 7.63 13.67 6.67
N ASP A 162 6.76 13.43 7.65
CA ASP A 162 6.66 14.30 8.85
C ASP A 162 6.43 13.49 10.14
N GLU A 163 7.21 13.78 11.19
CA GLU A 163 7.13 13.18 12.54
C GLU A 163 5.97 13.77 13.35
N ASP A 164 5.61 15.03 13.11
CA ASP A 164 4.55 15.76 13.84
C ASP A 164 3.14 15.42 13.34
N PHE A 165 3.04 14.55 12.32
CA PHE A 165 1.78 14.03 11.80
C PHE A 165 1.19 12.97 12.75
N LYS A 166 0.78 13.40 13.94
CA LYS A 166 -0.01 12.60 14.88
C LYS A 166 -1.33 12.22 14.21
N LEU A 167 -1.46 10.94 13.84
CA LEU A 167 -2.76 10.31 13.61
C LEU A 167 -3.53 10.48 14.92
N SER A 168 -4.52 11.38 14.97
CA SER A 168 -5.28 11.63 16.19
C SER A 168 -5.85 10.30 16.67
N SER A 169 -5.61 9.99 17.94
CA SER A 169 -6.22 8.87 18.67
C SER A 169 -7.73 9.03 18.84
N ASP A 170 -8.28 10.16 18.40
CA ASP A 170 -9.68 10.53 18.54
C ASP A 170 -10.29 10.57 17.14
N LEU A 171 -10.91 9.47 16.74
CA LEU A 171 -11.79 9.38 15.57
C LEU A 171 -13.23 9.66 16.04
N PRO A 172 -13.91 10.71 15.56
CA PRO A 172 -15.36 10.67 15.51
C PRO A 172 -15.76 9.62 14.48
N LEU A 173 -16.54 8.61 14.89
CA LEU A 173 -17.31 7.77 13.97
C LEU A 173 -18.24 8.68 13.15
N SER A 174 -17.82 9.09 11.96
CA SER A 174 -18.72 9.78 11.02
C SER A 174 -18.50 9.35 9.58
N SER A 175 -18.43 8.04 9.36
CA SER A 175 -19.08 7.30 8.25
C SER A 175 -18.72 5.82 8.41
N PRO A 176 -19.67 4.87 8.46
CA PRO A 176 -19.37 3.47 8.78
C PRO A 176 -18.43 2.74 7.80
N ASN A 177 -18.09 3.35 6.66
CA ASN A 177 -17.52 2.67 5.49
C ASN A 177 -16.20 3.26 4.95
N GLN A 178 -15.46 4.07 5.72
CA GLN A 178 -14.15 4.56 5.25
C GLN A 178 -13.13 4.59 6.38
N LEU A 179 -12.08 3.79 6.25
CA LEU A 179 -10.88 3.91 7.09
C LEU A 179 -10.14 5.18 6.66
N TYR A 180 -9.94 6.07 7.63
CA TYR A 180 -9.31 7.37 7.43
C TYR A 180 -7.79 7.20 7.56
N PHE A 181 -7.05 7.44 6.48
CA PHE A 181 -5.58 7.32 6.41
C PHE A 181 -4.87 8.68 6.38
N SER A 182 -5.63 9.77 6.48
CA SER A 182 -5.15 11.16 6.41
C SER A 182 -5.76 11.97 7.56
N SER A 183 -5.11 13.04 8.00
CA SER A 183 -5.70 13.98 8.97
C SER A 183 -6.68 14.95 8.28
N THR A 184 -7.64 15.44 9.04
CA THR A 184 -8.40 16.66 8.73
C THR A 184 -7.66 17.85 9.32
N ASN A 185 -7.11 18.72 8.49
CA ASN A 185 -6.93 20.13 8.87
C ASN A 185 -7.34 21.01 7.69
N GLU A 186 -8.29 21.89 7.96
CA GLU A 186 -8.73 22.94 7.06
C GLU A 186 -7.56 23.93 6.83
N SER A 187 -7.09 24.04 5.59
CA SER A 187 -6.70 25.31 4.99
C SER A 187 -6.31 25.07 3.52
N SER A 188 -7.01 25.76 2.63
CA SER A 188 -7.02 25.55 1.18
C SER A 188 -5.84 26.17 0.42
N ASP A 189 -4.72 26.50 1.06
CA ASP A 189 -3.68 27.35 0.44
C ASP A 189 -2.24 26.78 0.41
N HIS A 190 -2.03 25.49 0.71
CA HIS A 190 -0.67 24.93 0.77
C HIS A 190 -0.09 24.37 -0.54
N LEU A 191 -0.90 24.22 -1.60
CA LEU A 191 -0.43 23.64 -2.88
C LEU A 191 0.59 24.53 -3.61
N SER A 192 0.54 25.85 -3.43
CA SER A 192 1.50 26.80 -4.01
C SER A 192 2.76 26.99 -3.17
N LEU A 193 2.68 26.72 -1.85
CA LEU A 193 3.79 26.87 -0.90
C LEU A 193 4.74 25.66 -0.89
N LEU A 194 4.26 24.46 -1.21
CA LEU A 194 5.06 23.24 -1.27
C LEU A 194 6.08 23.22 -2.44
N MET A 195 5.95 24.12 -3.41
CA MET A 195 6.91 24.24 -4.52
C MET A 195 8.13 25.11 -4.20
N ASN A 196 8.13 25.88 -3.10
CA ASN A 196 9.13 26.95 -2.87
C ASN A 196 9.93 26.87 -1.56
N GLN A 197 9.75 25.85 -0.72
CA GLN A 197 10.62 25.62 0.43
C GLN A 197 11.59 24.48 0.15
N LYS A 198 12.89 24.80 0.20
CA LYS A 198 14.00 23.85 0.33
C LYS A 198 13.87 23.09 1.66
N ILE A 199 12.95 22.16 1.73
CA ILE A 199 13.02 21.03 2.66
C ILE A 199 13.88 20.01 1.92
N SER A 200 14.94 19.53 2.57
CA SER A 200 15.72 18.40 2.06
C SER A 200 14.82 17.16 2.11
N PHE A 201 13.93 17.01 1.14
CA PHE A 201 13.13 15.81 0.95
C PHE A 201 14.11 14.68 0.65
N SER A 202 14.21 13.69 1.53
CA SER A 202 14.69 12.41 1.07
C SER A 202 13.71 11.97 -0.01
N THR A 203 14.22 11.64 -1.19
CA THR A 203 13.45 11.20 -2.36
C THR A 203 12.42 10.12 -2.04
N ALA A 204 12.70 9.29 -1.02
CA ALA A 204 11.76 8.40 -0.36
C ALA A 204 11.96 8.47 1.16
N CYS A 205 10.88 8.31 1.94
CA CYS A 205 10.90 8.34 3.41
C CYS A 205 10.12 7.15 4.01
N PRO A 206 10.56 5.92 3.69
CA PRO A 206 9.83 4.68 4.03
C PRO A 206 9.52 4.50 5.52
N GLU A 207 10.36 5.03 6.42
CA GLU A 207 10.16 4.97 7.87
C GLU A 207 8.89 5.72 8.32
N PHE A 208 8.58 6.85 7.71
CA PHE A 208 7.35 7.63 7.97
C PHE A 208 6.12 6.94 7.41
N TRP A 209 6.28 6.31 6.25
CA TRP A 209 5.23 5.60 5.55
C TRP A 209 4.88 4.27 6.21
N ALA A 210 5.84 3.60 6.83
CA ALA A 210 5.65 2.32 7.49
C ALA A 210 4.79 2.42 8.75
N ALA A 211 4.97 3.46 9.58
CA ALA A 211 4.26 3.60 10.84
C ALA A 211 2.71 3.55 10.73
N PRO A 212 2.04 4.32 9.85
CA PRO A 212 0.59 4.22 9.70
C PRO A 212 0.14 2.89 9.09
N ILE A 213 0.96 2.23 8.27
CA ILE A 213 0.63 0.93 7.67
C ILE A 213 0.77 -0.19 8.71
N ASN A 214 1.78 -0.15 9.58
CA ASN A 214 1.91 -1.07 10.72
C ASN A 214 0.69 -1.00 11.65
N LYS A 215 0.14 0.19 11.92
CA LYS A 215 -1.06 0.36 12.76
C LYS A 215 -2.28 -0.42 12.25
N LEU A 216 -2.36 -0.68 10.95
CA LEU A 216 -3.43 -1.49 10.36
C LEU A 216 -3.39 -2.94 10.85
N ASN A 217 -2.26 -3.44 11.33
CA ASN A 217 -2.18 -4.76 11.94
C ASN A 217 -3.14 -4.90 13.13
N CYS A 218 -3.30 -3.83 13.92
CA CYS A 218 -4.20 -3.80 15.07
C CYS A 218 -5.61 -3.35 14.69
N GLN A 219 -5.75 -2.45 13.73
CA GLN A 219 -7.05 -1.87 13.38
C GLN A 219 -7.87 -2.76 12.45
N VAL A 220 -7.20 -3.49 11.55
CA VAL A 220 -7.85 -4.19 10.43
C VAL A 220 -7.36 -5.63 10.31
N THR A 221 -6.05 -5.84 10.16
CA THR A 221 -5.50 -7.13 9.69
C THR A 221 -5.66 -8.26 10.69
N LEU A 222 -5.29 -8.04 11.96
CA LEU A 222 -5.45 -9.03 13.03
C LEU A 222 -6.62 -8.69 13.95
N ASN A 223 -7.37 -7.62 13.66
CA ASN A 223 -8.58 -7.27 14.39
C ASN A 223 -9.71 -8.23 14.05
N GLY A 224 -10.31 -8.88 15.05
CA GLY A 224 -11.39 -9.86 14.84
C GLY A 224 -10.98 -11.08 14.01
N TYR A 225 -9.68 -11.37 13.88
CA TYR A 225 -9.19 -12.59 13.26
C TYR A 225 -9.50 -13.81 14.15
N ASP A 226 -10.12 -14.84 13.57
CA ASP A 226 -10.36 -16.13 14.20
C ASP A 226 -9.84 -17.25 13.27
N PRO A 227 -8.92 -18.13 13.72
CA PRO A 227 -8.39 -19.22 12.91
C PRO A 227 -9.42 -20.29 12.52
N ASN A 228 -10.59 -20.32 13.16
CA ASN A 228 -11.62 -21.34 12.92
C ASN A 228 -12.69 -20.88 11.92
N LEU A 229 -12.70 -19.60 11.57
CA LEU A 229 -13.65 -19.02 10.62
C LEU A 229 -13.03 -18.87 9.24
N ASP A 230 -13.88 -18.93 8.22
CA ASP A 230 -13.48 -18.60 6.86
C ASP A 230 -13.41 -17.07 6.71
N LEU A 231 -12.19 -16.55 6.54
CA LEU A 231 -11.91 -15.12 6.44
C LEU A 231 -12.38 -14.49 5.12
N SER A 232 -12.91 -15.27 4.18
CA SER A 232 -13.46 -14.77 2.91
C SER A 232 -14.94 -14.37 2.98
N ILE A 233 -15.59 -14.61 4.12
CA ILE A 233 -17.01 -14.30 4.34
C ILE A 233 -17.23 -13.62 5.69
N GLY A 234 -18.37 -12.94 5.82
CA GLY A 234 -18.78 -12.28 7.05
C GLY A 234 -17.95 -11.03 7.37
N GLU A 235 -18.00 -10.62 8.64
CA GLU A 235 -17.56 -9.29 9.08
C GLU A 235 -16.08 -8.99 8.76
N TYR A 236 -15.21 -10.01 8.82
CA TYR A 236 -13.78 -9.83 8.53
C TYR A 236 -13.54 -9.35 7.10
N TYR A 237 -14.09 -10.06 6.11
CA TYR A 237 -13.96 -9.71 4.69
C TYR A 237 -14.75 -8.45 4.35
N GLU A 238 -15.99 -8.35 4.82
CA GLU A 238 -16.88 -7.22 4.54
C GLU A 238 -16.30 -5.89 5.02
N ARG A 239 -15.66 -5.86 6.20
CA ARG A 239 -15.00 -4.65 6.71
C ARG A 239 -13.86 -4.19 5.79
N ILE A 240 -13.06 -5.14 5.28
CA ILE A 240 -11.95 -4.86 4.36
C ILE A 240 -12.48 -4.31 3.03
N VAL A 241 -13.53 -4.92 2.48
CA VAL A 241 -14.17 -4.50 1.21
C VAL A 241 -14.86 -3.15 1.36
N ASN A 242 -15.68 -2.97 2.38
CA ASN A 242 -16.43 -1.73 2.61
C ASN A 242 -15.47 -0.56 2.83
N GLY A 243 -14.43 -0.78 3.63
CA GLY A 243 -13.37 0.18 3.89
C GLY A 243 -12.40 0.43 2.72
N LYS A 244 -12.51 -0.33 1.62
CA LYS A 244 -11.62 -0.25 0.43
C LYS A 244 -10.15 -0.35 0.78
N VAL A 245 -9.82 -1.22 1.73
CA VAL A 245 -8.49 -1.27 2.34
C VAL A 245 -7.44 -1.66 1.32
N ILE A 246 -7.68 -2.72 0.56
CA ILE A 246 -6.72 -3.21 -0.44
C ILE A 246 -6.55 -2.17 -1.56
N GLU A 247 -7.65 -1.62 -2.06
CA GLU A 247 -7.66 -0.58 -3.08
C GLU A 247 -6.88 0.66 -2.65
N LYS A 248 -7.05 1.09 -1.39
CA LYS A 248 -6.34 2.25 -0.85
C LYS A 248 -4.86 1.99 -0.64
N LEU A 249 -4.47 0.81 -0.17
CA LEU A 249 -3.07 0.43 -0.03
C LEU A 249 -2.35 0.37 -1.39
N LEU A 250 -2.99 -0.21 -2.41
CA LEU A 250 -2.50 -0.23 -3.79
C LEU A 250 -2.37 1.19 -4.36
N ALA A 251 -3.38 2.05 -4.14
CA ALA A 251 -3.37 3.44 -4.59
C ALA A 251 -2.23 4.25 -3.97
N ILE A 252 -2.05 4.17 -2.64
CA ILE A 252 -0.99 4.87 -1.93
C ILE A 252 0.39 4.39 -2.42
N SER A 253 0.56 3.07 -2.57
CA SER A 253 1.80 2.47 -3.09
C SER A 253 2.16 3.01 -4.47
N GLY A 254 1.22 2.93 -5.43
CA GLY A 254 1.42 3.44 -6.79
C GLY A 254 1.70 4.94 -6.83
N PHE A 255 0.98 5.73 -6.02
CA PHE A 255 1.19 7.18 -5.95
C PHE A 255 2.57 7.54 -5.39
N ARG A 256 3.05 6.83 -4.35
CA ARG A 256 4.41 7.02 -3.80
C ARG A 256 5.49 6.62 -4.80
N ILE A 257 5.33 5.51 -5.52
CA ILE A 257 6.25 5.12 -6.60
C ILE A 257 6.35 6.24 -7.64
N ALA A 258 5.21 6.76 -8.11
CA ALA A 258 5.19 7.85 -9.07
C ALA A 258 5.89 9.11 -8.55
N ALA A 259 5.64 9.50 -7.29
CA ALA A 259 6.29 10.65 -6.66
C ALA A 259 7.82 10.48 -6.56
N ILE A 260 8.29 9.30 -6.15
CA ILE A 260 9.72 8.95 -6.08
C ILE A 260 10.35 9.05 -7.48
N LEU A 261 9.78 8.37 -8.48
CA LEU A 261 10.34 8.34 -9.84
C LEU A 261 10.32 9.73 -10.50
N ASN A 262 9.26 10.51 -10.31
CA ASN A 262 9.18 11.90 -10.78
C ASN A 262 10.18 12.82 -10.08
N THR A 263 10.71 12.43 -8.92
CA THR A 263 11.76 13.18 -8.22
C THR A 263 13.15 12.79 -8.73
N ILE A 264 13.37 11.51 -9.00
CA ILE A 264 14.66 10.97 -9.48
C ILE A 264 14.92 11.31 -10.94
N LEU A 265 13.90 11.21 -11.80
CA LEU A 265 14.06 11.25 -13.26
C LEU A 265 13.88 12.67 -13.84
N LYS A 266 14.09 13.72 -13.04
CA LYS A 266 14.01 15.12 -13.50
C LYS A 266 15.19 15.51 -14.38
#